data_AF-A0AAU7YVM0-F1
#
_entry.id   AF-A0AAU7YVM0-F1
#
_cell.length_a   1.000
_cell.length_b   1.000
_cell.length_c   1.000
_cell.angle_alpha   90.00
_cell.angle_beta   90.00
_cell.angle_gamma   90.00
#
_symmetry.space_group_name_H-M   'P 1'
#
loop_
_entity.id
_entity.type
_entity.pdbx_description
1 polymer ?
#
loop_
_entity_poly.entity_id
_entity_poly.type
_entity_poly.pdbx_seq_one_letter_code
_entity_poly.pdbx_strand_id
1 'polypeptide(L)' 'MRSDLIFGALTHVNNRYELCQLASKATRKLHKPNTRLQDTTNEVLDRFKDTIPMDESGEAVVEKVQLQERRAA' A
#
# COMPACT_ATOMS: atom_id res chain seq x y z
N MET A 1 4.81 -9.51 -9.79
CA MET A 1 5.23 -8.19 -9.27
C MET A 1 6.70 -8.01 -9.53
N ARG A 2 7.13 -6.80 -9.92
CA ARG A 2 8.54 -6.50 -10.20
C ARG A 2 9.18 -5.83 -8.97
N SER A 3 10.36 -6.29 -8.55
CA SER A 3 11.00 -5.86 -7.31
C SER A 3 11.58 -4.43 -7.40
N ASP A 4 12.03 -4.01 -8.57
CA ASP A 4 12.50 -2.65 -8.89
C ASP A 4 11.46 -1.58 -8.57
N LEU A 5 10.17 -1.84 -8.82
CA LEU A 5 9.09 -0.91 -8.49
C LEU A 5 8.92 -0.72 -6.98
N ILE A 6 9.19 -1.76 -6.18
CA ILE A 6 9.13 -1.69 -4.72
C ILE A 6 10.27 -0.80 -4.21
N PHE A 7 11.48 -0.99 -4.74
CA PHE A 7 12.62 -0.15 -4.37
C PHE A 7 12.41 1.31 -4.75
N GLY A 8 11.81 1.58 -5.92
CA GLY A 8 11.41 2.92 -6.33
C GLY A 8 10.34 3.54 -5.43
N ALA A 9 9.31 2.79 -5.03
CA ALA A 9 8.27 3.31 -4.14
C ALA A 9 8.79 3.60 -2.72
N LEU A 10 9.76 2.83 -2.23
CA LEU A 10 10.35 3.03 -0.90
C LEU A 10 11.13 4.34 -0.77
N THR A 11 11.51 5.01 -1.88
CA THR A 11 12.15 6.34 -1.80
C THR A 11 11.20 7.41 -1.31
N HIS A 12 9.89 7.22 -1.47
CA HIS A 12 8.84 8.15 -1.05
C HIS A 12 8.07 7.65 0.18
N VAL A 13 7.91 6.33 0.33
CA VAL A 13 7.26 5.72 1.51
C VAL A 13 8.29 4.86 2.25
N ASN A 14 8.97 5.46 3.24
CA ASN A 14 10.05 4.80 3.98
C ASN A 14 9.58 3.58 4.81
N ASN A 15 8.31 3.54 5.22
CA ASN A 15 7.76 2.43 6.00
C ASN A 15 7.16 1.36 5.07
N ARG A 16 7.81 0.19 5.01
CA ARG A 16 7.35 -0.95 4.20
C ARG A 16 5.94 -1.45 4.53
N TYR A 17 5.49 -1.34 5.77
CA TYR A 17 4.14 -1.79 6.17
C TYR A 17 3.08 -0.80 5.70
N GLU A 18 3.41 0.49 5.73
CA GLU A 18 2.56 1.55 5.18
C GLU A 18 2.46 1.45 3.66
N LEU A 19 3.59 1.22 2.98
CA LEU A 19 3.63 0.97 1.54
C LEU A 19 2.68 -0.17 1.15
N CYS A 20 2.73 -1.30 1.86
CA CYS A 20 1.82 -2.43 1.62
C CYS A 20 0.34 -2.06 1.81
N GLN A 21 0.02 -1.28 2.84
CA GLN A 21 -1.36 -0.84 3.11
C GLN A 21 -1.88 0.10 2.02
N LEU A 22 -1.09 1.10 1.64
CA LEU A 22 -1.42 2.05 0.58
C LEU A 22 -1.56 1.34 -0.76
N ALA A 23 -0.61 0.48 -1.10
CA ALA A 23 -0.65 -0.29 -2.34
C ALA A 23 -1.88 -1.21 -2.39
N SER A 24 -2.25 -1.84 -1.27
CA SER A 24 -3.45 -2.68 -1.17
C SER A 24 -4.73 -1.87 -1.37
N LYS A 25 -4.84 -0.70 -0.73
CA LYS A 25 -5.98 0.21 -0.87
C LYS A 25 -6.12 0.71 -2.31
N ALA A 26 -5.02 1.19 -2.90
CA ALA A 26 -5.00 1.70 -4.27
C ALA A 26 -5.28 0.60 -5.30
N THR A 27 -4.69 -0.59 -5.12
CA THR A 27 -4.96 -1.75 -6.00
C THR A 27 -6.44 -2.09 -5.99
N ARG A 28 -7.08 -2.19 -4.82
CA ARG A 28 -8.53 -2.47 -4.74
C ARG A 28 -9.37 -1.37 -5.41
N LYS A 29 -9.00 -0.10 -5.26
CA LYS A 29 -9.75 1.03 -5.83
C LYS A 29 -9.63 1.12 -7.36
N LEU A 30 -8.47 0.75 -7.91
CA LEU A 30 -8.16 0.92 -9.34
C LEU A 30 -8.35 -0.36 -10.16
N HIS A 31 -8.49 -1.51 -9.51
CA HIS A 31 -8.62 -2.79 -10.20
C HIS A 31 -9.90 -2.86 -11.02
N LYS A 32 -9.76 -3.28 -12.28
CA LYS A 32 -10.88 -3.50 -13.19
C LYS A 32 -11.23 -4.99 -13.25
N PRO A 33 -12.52 -5.38 -13.28
CA PRO A 33 -12.90 -6.76 -13.52
C PRO A 33 -12.25 -7.30 -14.80
N ASN A 34 -11.93 -8.60 -14.81
CA ASN A 34 -11.28 -9.30 -15.92
C ASN A 34 -9.88 -8.78 -16.29
N THR A 35 -9.22 -8.01 -15.41
CA THR A 35 -7.79 -7.71 -15.52
C THR A 35 -7.00 -8.53 -14.50
N ARG A 36 -5.70 -8.73 -14.72
CA ARG A 36 -4.87 -9.43 -13.75
C ARG A 36 -4.51 -8.47 -12.61
N LEU A 37 -4.79 -8.87 -11.37
CA LEU A 37 -4.54 -8.03 -10.18
C LEU A 37 -3.09 -7.55 -10.10
N GLN A 38 -2.14 -8.41 -10.49
CA GLN A 38 -0.72 -8.07 -10.52
C GLN A 38 -0.40 -6.88 -11.43
N ASP A 39 -1.14 -6.70 -12.53
CA ASP A 39 -0.89 -5.62 -13.48
C ASP A 39 -1.31 -4.29 -12.85
N THR A 40 -2.47 -4.26 -12.19
CA THR A 40 -2.92 -3.11 -11.39
C THR A 40 -1.94 -2.80 -10.26
N THR A 41 -1.43 -3.82 -9.56
CA THR A 41 -0.46 -3.61 -8.47
C THR A 41 0.86 -3.01 -8.98
N ASN A 42 1.37 -3.48 -10.13
CA ASN A 42 2.56 -2.90 -10.73
C ASN A 42 2.32 -1.43 -11.12
N GLU A 43 1.16 -1.11 -11.71
CA GLU A 43 0.80 0.28 -12.05
C GLU A 43 0.73 1.18 -10.81
N VAL A 44 0.18 0.68 -9.70
CA VAL A 44 0.15 1.40 -8.42
C VAL A 44 1.56 1.67 -7.89
N LEU A 45 2.45 0.67 -7.91
CA LEU A 45 3.82 0.83 -7.42
C LEU A 45 4.64 1.76 -8.32
N ASP A 46 4.40 1.75 -9.63
CA ASP A 46 5.03 2.67 -10.58
C ASP A 46 4.60 4.12 -10.30
N ARG A 47 3.33 4.36 -9.97
CA ARG A 47 2.88 5.70 -9.55
C ARG A 47 3.54 6.16 -8.25
N PHE A 48 3.75 5.26 -7.28
CA PHE A 48 4.41 5.60 -6.01
C PHE A 48 5.90 5.92 -6.16
N LYS A 49 6.52 5.48 -7.27
CA LYS A 49 7.89 5.89 -7.62
C LYS A 49 7.94 7.35 -8.05
N ASP A 50 6.93 7.84 -8.78
CA ASP A 50 6.96 9.18 -9.37
C ASP A 50 6.20 10.24 -8.55
N THR A 51 5.31 9.80 -7.65
CA THR A 51 4.50 10.69 -6.80
C THR A 51 4.64 10.33 -5.33
N ILE A 52 4.86 11.35 -4.49
CA ILE A 52 4.79 11.21 -3.04
C ILE A 52 3.32 10.93 -2.70
N PRO A 53 2.96 9.78 -2.11
CA PRO A 53 1.57 9.42 -1.86
C PRO A 53 0.87 10.26 -0.77
N MET A 54 1.37 11.46 -0.46
CA MET A 54 1.13 12.18 0.78
C MET A 54 1.12 13.70 0.55
N ASP A 55 0.12 14.21 -0.17
CA ASP A 55 -0.25 15.64 -0.11
C ASP A 55 -1.75 15.88 -0.30
N GLU A 56 -2.59 15.06 0.35
CA GLU A 56 -4.02 15.35 0.48
C GLU A 56 -4.49 14.83 1.84
N SER A 57 -4.45 15.70 2.85
CA SER A 57 -5.32 15.75 4.05
C SER A 57 -6.24 14.53 4.29
N GLY A 58 -5.68 13.37 4.61
CA GLY A 58 -6.42 12.13 4.79
C GLY A 58 -5.72 11.26 5.80
N GLU A 59 -6.08 11.45 7.06
CA GLU A 59 -5.59 10.71 8.22
C GLU A 59 -5.39 9.23 7.90
N ALA A 60 -4.16 8.74 8.08
CA ALA A 60 -3.92 7.34 8.28
C ALA A 60 -4.62 6.96 9.60
N VAL A 61 -5.90 6.59 9.51
CA VAL A 61 -6.56 5.75 10.53
C VAL A 61 -5.87 4.40 10.44
N VAL A 62 -4.65 4.32 10.96
CA VAL A 62 -4.11 3.06 11.46
C VAL A 62 -4.98 2.78 12.67
N GLU A 63 -6.10 2.10 12.41
CA GLU A 63 -6.90 1.50 13.46
C GLU A 63 -5.92 0.69 14.30
N LYS A 64 -5.62 1.19 15.51
CA LYS A 64 -4.76 0.52 16.46
C LYS A 64 -5.50 -0.77 16.79
N VAL A 65 -5.22 -1.84 16.05
CA VAL A 65 -5.69 -3.18 16.38
C VAL A 65 -5.13 -3.43 17.77
N GLN A 66 -5.99 -3.27 18.78
CA GLN A 66 -5.67 -3.60 20.15
C GLN A 66 -5.34 -5.08 20.12
N LEU A 67 -4.05 -5.39 20.24
CA LEU A 67 -3.53 -6.74 20.32
C LEU A 67 -4.12 -7.30 21.61
N GLN A 68 -5.30 -7.91 21.49
CA GLN A 68 -6.04 -8.46 22.62
C GLN A 68 -5.22 -9.63 23.12
N GLU A 69 -4.42 -9.38 24.17
CA GLU A 69 -3.70 -10.41 24.90
C GLU A 69 -4.73 -11.44 25.34
N ARG A 70 -4.71 -12.60 24.67
CA ARG A 70 -5.50 -13.75 25.06
C ARG A 70 -4.97 -14.19 26.42
N ARG A 71 -5.64 -13.78 27.50
CA ARG A 71 -5.43 -14.35 28.83
C ARG A 71 -5.62 -15.85 28.73
N ALA A 72 -4.54 -16.59 28.98
CA ALA A 72 -4.60 -18.01 29.30
C ALA A 72 -5.39 -18.14 30.62
N ALA A 73 -6.39 -19.00 30.61
CA ALA A 73 -7.08 -19.47 31.81
C ALA A 73 -6.37 -20.73 32.33
#